data_AF-A0A535IB08-F1
#
_entry.id   AF-A0A535IB08-F1
#
_cell.length_a   1.000
_cell.length_b   1.000
_cell.length_c   1.000
_cell.angle_alpha   90.00
_cell.angle_beta   90.00
_cell.angle_gamma   90.00
#
_symmetry.space_group_name_H-M   'P 1'
#
loop_
_entity.id
_entity.type
_entity.pdbx_description
1 polymer ?
#
loop_
_entity_poly.entity_id
_entity_poly.type
_entity_poly.pdbx_seq_one_letter_code
_entity_poly.pdbx_strand_id
1 'polypeptide(L)'
;MLSVAAIAGGLSLAGAGIARAQAMPMQHPKGSQRTISGTVVDVSCKFGQGLSGDSHRQCAQICADKGIPLAILGKDGKLYIPTSTAMPGDGQNDRLKAFAEQQVTVTGTVFPAGGANAIQITSIERKS
;
A
#
# COMPACT_ATOMS: atom_id res chain seq x y z
N MET A 1 -20.46 -59.71 -47.51
CA MET A 1 -21.26 -58.56 -47.04
C MET A 1 -20.34 -57.68 -46.20
N LEU A 2 -19.62 -56.76 -46.85
CA LEU A 2 -18.78 -55.75 -46.19
C LEU A 2 -19.66 -54.51 -46.00
N SER A 3 -19.98 -54.17 -44.76
CA SER A 3 -20.71 -52.93 -44.46
C SER A 3 -19.73 -51.80 -44.19
N VAL A 4 -19.82 -50.78 -45.04
CA VAL A 4 -19.02 -49.56 -45.05
C VAL A 4 -19.36 -48.68 -43.84
N ALA A 5 -18.33 -48.15 -43.20
CA ALA A 5 -18.39 -47.19 -42.12
C ALA A 5 -18.95 -45.83 -42.57
N ALA A 6 -19.81 -45.23 -41.75
CA ALA A 6 -20.19 -43.82 -41.85
C ALA A 6 -19.79 -43.12 -40.56
N ILE A 7 -18.73 -42.32 -40.63
CA ILE A 7 -18.20 -41.51 -39.52
C ILE A 7 -18.95 -40.17 -39.56
N ALA A 8 -19.98 -40.01 -38.74
CA ALA A 8 -20.63 -38.72 -38.54
C ALA A 8 -19.86 -37.94 -37.48
N GLY A 9 -18.94 -37.07 -37.92
CA GLY A 9 -18.25 -36.11 -37.07
C GLY A 9 -19.22 -35.03 -36.58
N GLY A 10 -19.70 -35.17 -35.35
CA GLY A 10 -20.39 -34.12 -34.63
C GLY A 10 -19.38 -33.16 -34.00
N LEU A 11 -19.28 -31.95 -34.55
CA LEU A 11 -18.49 -30.85 -34.02
C LEU A 11 -19.06 -30.43 -32.65
N SER A 12 -18.42 -30.89 -31.56
CA SER A 12 -18.74 -30.41 -30.22
C SER A 12 -18.39 -28.93 -30.09
N LEU A 13 -19.42 -28.09 -30.12
CA LEU A 13 -19.37 -26.73 -29.59
C LEU A 13 -19.12 -26.82 -28.07
N ALA A 14 -17.85 -26.90 -27.69
CA ALA A 14 -17.44 -26.71 -26.30
C ALA A 14 -17.85 -25.29 -25.90
N GLY A 15 -18.93 -25.19 -25.12
CA GLY A 15 -19.43 -23.92 -24.59
C GLY A 15 -18.31 -23.22 -23.83
N ALA A 16 -17.98 -22.01 -24.26
CA ALA A 16 -17.11 -21.10 -23.53
C ALA A 16 -17.76 -20.81 -22.17
N GLY A 17 -17.34 -21.55 -21.14
CA GLY A 17 -17.73 -21.28 -19.76
C GLY A 17 -17.16 -19.94 -19.35
N ILE A 18 -18.00 -18.90 -19.35
CA ILE A 18 -17.68 -17.63 -18.73
C ILE A 18 -17.53 -17.93 -17.23
N ALA A 19 -16.29 -18.00 -16.76
CA ALA A 19 -16.00 -18.09 -15.34
C ALA A 19 -16.62 -16.85 -14.67
N ARG A 20 -17.77 -17.05 -14.01
CA ARG A 20 -18.33 -16.04 -13.10
C ARG A 20 -17.29 -15.85 -12.01
N ALA A 21 -16.62 -14.70 -12.02
CA ALA A 21 -15.86 -14.23 -10.87
C ALA A 21 -16.83 -14.18 -9.68
N GLN A 22 -16.77 -15.19 -8.83
CA GLN A 22 -17.51 -15.20 -7.58
C GLN A 22 -16.92 -14.06 -6.75
N ALA A 23 -17.73 -13.05 -6.44
CA ALA A 23 -17.33 -11.96 -5.55
C ALA A 23 -16.96 -12.58 -4.19
N MET A 24 -15.66 -12.73 -3.93
CA MET A 24 -15.21 -13.17 -2.62
C MET A 24 -15.57 -12.08 -1.60
N PRO A 25 -16.15 -12.42 -0.45
CA PRO A 25 -16.47 -11.44 0.56
C PRO A 25 -15.18 -10.74 1.02
N MET A 26 -15.07 -9.44 0.72
CA MET A 26 -13.98 -8.58 1.17
C MET A 26 -14.14 -8.32 2.67
N GLN A 27 -13.51 -9.15 3.51
CA GLN A 27 -13.38 -8.85 4.93
C GLN A 27 -12.25 -7.85 5.14
N HIS A 28 -12.61 -6.63 5.55
CA HIS A 28 -11.62 -5.64 5.92
C HIS A 28 -10.93 -6.07 7.22
N PRO A 29 -9.59 -6.00 7.30
CA PRO A 29 -8.88 -6.27 8.55
C PRO A 29 -9.35 -5.29 9.63
N LYS A 30 -9.45 -5.76 10.88
CA LYS A 30 -9.80 -4.90 12.01
C LYS A 30 -8.57 -4.08 12.41
N GLY A 31 -8.70 -2.75 12.37
CA GLY A 31 -7.68 -1.82 12.83
C GLY A 31 -8.11 -1.06 14.08
N SER A 32 -7.23 -0.21 14.61
CA SER A 32 -7.52 0.65 15.76
C SER A 32 -7.17 2.10 15.45
N GLN A 33 -8.06 3.04 15.83
CA GLN A 33 -7.78 4.47 15.72
C GLN A 33 -6.64 4.86 16.66
N ARG A 34 -5.61 5.52 16.12
CA ARG A 34 -4.44 5.97 16.88
C ARG A 34 -4.00 7.35 16.40
N THR A 35 -3.39 8.09 17.31
CA THR A 35 -2.61 9.29 17.02
C THR A 35 -1.15 9.00 17.31
N ILE A 36 -0.29 9.26 16.35
CA ILE A 36 1.14 8.92 16.35
C ILE A 36 1.92 10.22 16.18
N SER A 37 2.85 10.50 17.08
CA SER A 37 3.88 11.51 16.84
C SER A 37 5.13 10.84 16.31
N GLY A 38 5.71 11.40 15.24
CA GLY A 38 6.87 10.82 14.59
C GLY A 38 7.52 11.76 13.59
N THR A 39 8.42 11.22 12.76
CA THR A 39 9.03 11.93 11.63
C THR A 39 8.63 11.24 10.35
N VAL A 40 8.25 11.99 9.31
CA VAL A 40 8.09 11.42 7.97
C VAL A 40 9.47 11.17 7.39
N VAL A 41 9.78 9.92 7.04
CA VAL A 41 11.09 9.51 6.55
C VAL A 41 10.99 8.88 5.16
N ASP A 42 12.00 9.13 4.33
CA ASP A 42 12.29 8.28 3.17
C ASP A 42 12.88 6.95 3.65
N VAL A 43 12.19 5.83 3.36
CA VAL A 43 12.59 4.50 3.83
C VAL A 43 13.97 4.08 3.30
N SER A 44 14.28 4.37 2.03
CA SER A 44 15.57 4.00 1.43
C SER A 44 16.71 4.82 2.01
N CYS A 45 16.52 6.14 2.12
CA CYS A 45 17.55 7.01 2.65
C CYS A 45 17.77 6.81 4.15
N LYS A 46 16.70 6.65 4.93
CA LYS A 46 16.80 6.45 6.38
C LYS A 46 17.52 5.18 6.76
N PHE A 47 17.14 4.05 6.15
CA PHE A 47 17.62 2.73 6.58
C PHE A 47 18.72 2.14 5.70
N GLY A 48 18.80 2.54 4.43
CA GLY A 48 19.89 2.14 3.55
C GLY A 48 21.12 3.04 3.68
N GLN A 49 20.91 4.36 3.78
CA GLN A 49 22.00 5.34 3.68
C GLN A 49 22.28 6.09 5.00
N GLY A 50 21.43 5.94 6.03
CA GLY A 50 21.55 6.67 7.29
C GLY A 50 21.31 8.18 7.16
N LEU A 51 20.68 8.62 6.06
CA LEU A 51 20.39 10.04 5.80
C LEU A 51 19.03 10.42 6.39
N SER A 52 18.96 11.57 7.07
CA SER A 52 17.71 12.12 7.59
C SER A 52 17.84 13.59 7.99
N GLY A 53 16.72 14.25 8.26
CA GLY A 53 16.64 15.62 8.79
C GLY A 53 16.47 16.69 7.71
N ASP A 54 16.35 17.95 8.14
CA ASP A 54 15.97 19.07 7.27
C ASP A 54 16.91 19.28 6.07
N SER A 55 18.21 19.02 6.25
CA SER A 55 19.19 19.10 5.14
C SER A 55 18.95 18.04 4.06
N HIS A 56 18.24 16.97 4.38
CA HIS A 56 17.91 15.86 3.48
C HIS A 56 16.50 15.97 2.88
N ARG A 57 15.68 16.92 3.32
CA ARG A 57 14.27 17.05 2.93
C ARG A 57 14.06 17.10 1.41
N GLN A 58 14.82 17.91 0.69
CA GLN A 58 14.66 18.03 -0.76
C GLN A 58 14.97 16.72 -1.49
N CYS A 59 15.99 15.98 -1.03
CA CYS A 59 16.35 14.69 -1.59
C CYS A 59 15.24 13.66 -1.35
N ALA A 60 14.72 13.58 -0.12
CA ALA A 60 13.58 12.73 0.23
C ALA A 60 12.33 13.03 -0.62
N GLN A 61 12.06 14.30 -0.93
CA GLN A 61 10.96 14.69 -1.81
C GLN A 61 11.14 14.18 -3.24
N ILE A 62 12.36 14.28 -3.79
CA ILE A 62 12.69 13.75 -5.12
C ILE A 62 12.57 12.22 -5.15
N CYS A 63 13.01 11.53 -4.09
CA CYS A 63 12.83 10.08 -3.98
C CYS A 63 11.34 9.69 -3.94
N ALA A 64 10.53 10.46 -3.21
CA ALA A 64 9.09 10.25 -3.14
C ALA A 64 8.43 10.40 -4.53
N ASP A 65 8.84 11.38 -5.34
CA ASP A 65 8.38 11.56 -6.73
C ASP A 65 8.77 10.39 -7.64
N LYS A 66 9.85 9.66 -7.31
CA LYS A 66 10.28 8.43 -7.99
C LYS A 66 9.58 7.17 -7.46
N GLY A 67 8.65 7.31 -6.51
CA GLY A 67 7.90 6.20 -5.94
C GLY A 67 8.57 5.50 -4.76
N ILE A 68 9.69 6.03 -4.23
CA ILE A 68 10.27 5.49 -3.00
C ILE A 68 9.32 5.78 -1.83
N PRO A 69 8.92 4.78 -1.03
CA PRO A 69 7.92 4.99 0.02
C PRO A 69 8.37 5.99 1.08
N LEU A 70 7.49 6.95 1.39
CA LEU A 70 7.54 7.70 2.63
C LEU A 70 6.75 6.97 3.73
N ALA A 71 7.31 6.93 4.93
CA ALA A 71 6.69 6.32 6.11
C ALA A 71 6.81 7.22 7.34
N ILE A 72 6.09 6.91 8.41
CA ILE A 72 6.22 7.61 9.69
C ILE A 72 7.06 6.76 10.62
N LEU A 73 8.24 7.26 11.00
CA LEU A 73 9.00 6.70 12.11
C LEU A 73 8.48 7.32 13.41
N GLY A 74 7.67 6.55 14.14
CA GLY A 74 7.09 6.95 15.41
C GLY A 74 8.15 7.15 16.48
N LYS A 75 7.84 7.98 17.48
CA LYS A 75 8.69 8.16 18.67
C LYS A 75 8.84 6.90 19.52
N ASP A 76 7.93 5.95 19.34
CA ASP A 76 7.99 4.61 19.95
C ASP A 76 8.94 3.66 19.21
N GLY A 77 9.67 4.16 18.20
CA GLY A 77 10.61 3.39 17.40
C GLY A 77 9.96 2.51 16.32
N LYS A 78 8.64 2.57 16.16
CA LYS A 78 7.92 1.77 15.16
C LYS A 78 7.79 2.52 13.85
N LEU A 79 7.91 1.78 12.75
CA LEU A 79 7.61 2.28 11.42
C LEU A 79 6.13 2.06 11.10
N TYR A 80 5.47 3.11 10.66
CA TYR A 80 4.08 3.10 10.20
C TYR A 80 4.05 3.37 8.70
N ILE A 81 3.57 2.38 7.94
CA ILE A 81 3.54 2.37 6.47
C ILE A 81 2.15 2.86 6.01
N PRO A 82 2.04 4.02 5.37
CA PRO A 82 0.75 4.53 4.92
C PRO A 82 0.14 3.66 3.82
N THR A 83 -1.16 3.40 3.89
CA THR A 83 -1.92 2.69 2.86
C THR A 83 -3.21 3.43 2.49
N SER A 84 -3.73 3.20 1.28
CA SER A 84 -5.00 3.78 0.83
C SER A 84 -6.20 2.97 1.32
N THR A 85 -7.35 3.63 1.39
CA THR A 85 -8.68 3.00 1.53
C THR A 85 -9.31 2.68 0.17
N ALA A 86 -8.75 3.19 -0.93
CA ALA A 86 -9.28 3.04 -2.29
C ALA A 86 -8.99 1.64 -2.89
N MET A 87 -9.81 1.26 -3.87
CA MET A 87 -9.66 0.04 -4.67
C MET A 87 -9.89 0.39 -6.16
N PRO A 88 -8.86 0.32 -7.03
CA PRO A 88 -7.47 0.01 -6.73
C PRO A 88 -6.84 1.03 -5.77
N GLY A 89 -5.80 0.63 -5.04
CA GLY A 89 -5.17 1.48 -4.03
C GLY A 89 -4.24 2.54 -4.61
N ASP A 90 -4.22 3.71 -3.99
CA ASP A 90 -3.32 4.81 -4.35
C ASP A 90 -2.01 4.79 -3.55
N GLY A 91 -0.93 5.24 -4.20
CA GLY A 91 0.30 5.60 -3.49
C GLY A 91 0.06 6.73 -2.50
N GLN A 92 0.77 6.72 -1.37
CA GLN A 92 0.56 7.70 -0.30
C GLN A 92 1.62 8.82 -0.26
N ASN A 93 2.64 8.76 -1.13
CA ASN A 93 3.74 9.72 -1.14
C ASN A 93 3.28 11.17 -1.26
N ASP A 94 2.31 11.47 -2.13
CA ASP A 94 1.84 12.84 -2.35
C ASP A 94 1.32 13.51 -1.07
N ARG A 95 0.65 12.73 -0.21
CA ARG A 95 0.13 13.21 1.08
C ARG A 95 1.24 13.50 2.08
N LEU A 96 2.34 12.77 2.03
CA LEU A 96 3.45 12.87 2.99
C LEU A 96 4.57 13.80 2.51
N LYS A 97 4.72 14.03 1.20
CA LYS A 97 5.86 14.72 0.58
C LYS A 97 6.13 16.12 1.14
N ALA A 98 5.07 16.89 1.43
CA ALA A 98 5.21 18.21 2.03
C ALA A 98 5.86 18.18 3.43
N PHE A 99 5.74 17.05 4.12
CA PHE A 99 6.22 16.79 5.48
C PHE A 99 7.51 15.98 5.54
N ALA A 100 8.11 15.62 4.40
CA ALA A 100 9.33 14.82 4.34
C ALA A 100 10.42 15.37 5.27
N GLU A 101 11.02 14.48 6.07
CA GLU A 101 12.01 14.75 7.11
C GLU A 101 11.55 15.68 8.25
N GLN A 102 10.26 15.99 8.33
CA GLN A 102 9.68 16.83 9.39
C GLN A 102 8.98 16.00 10.46
N GLN A 103 8.93 16.56 11.68
CA GLN A 103 8.10 16.01 12.74
C GLN A 103 6.63 16.29 12.48
N VAL A 104 5.80 15.26 12.69
CA VAL A 104 4.37 15.29 12.47
C VAL A 104 3.60 14.62 13.61
N THR A 105 2.34 15.02 13.74
CA THR A 105 1.31 14.26 14.43
C THR A 105 0.37 13.70 13.37
N VAL A 106 0.22 12.38 13.33
CA VAL A 106 -0.58 11.65 12.34
C VAL A 106 -1.69 10.89 13.05
N THR A 107 -2.93 11.10 12.62
CA THR A 107 -4.08 10.37 13.12
C THR A 107 -4.61 9.44 12.03
N GLY A 108 -4.93 8.20 12.39
CA GLY A 108 -5.46 7.23 11.45
C GLY A 108 -5.77 5.88 12.07
N THR A 109 -6.23 4.94 11.24
CA THR A 109 -6.49 3.56 11.64
C THR A 109 -5.23 2.73 11.41
N VAL A 110 -4.69 2.14 12.48
CA VAL A 110 -3.49 1.30 12.47
C VAL A 110 -3.86 -0.17 12.38
N PHE A 111 -3.13 -0.90 11.54
CA PHE A 111 -3.24 -2.34 11.35
C PHE A 111 -1.88 -2.99 11.64
N PRO A 112 -1.68 -3.57 12.83
CA PRO A 112 -0.47 -4.32 13.15
C PRO A 112 -0.43 -5.65 12.37
N ALA A 113 0.72 -5.99 11.80
CA ALA A 113 0.92 -7.27 11.11
C ALA A 113 2.40 -7.69 11.13
N GLY A 114 2.71 -8.83 11.76
CA GLY A 114 4.04 -9.45 11.67
C GLY A 114 5.21 -8.55 12.09
N GLY A 115 5.01 -7.63 13.03
CA GLY A 115 6.03 -6.66 13.46
C GLY A 115 6.04 -5.33 12.69
N ALA A 116 5.29 -5.24 11.59
CA ALA A 116 5.03 -3.98 10.89
C ALA A 116 3.71 -3.35 11.34
N ASN A 117 3.54 -2.07 11.02
CA ASN A 117 2.29 -1.35 11.24
C ASN A 117 1.90 -0.67 9.93
N ALA A 118 0.76 -1.02 9.36
CA ALA A 118 0.15 -0.20 8.31
C ALA A 118 -0.74 0.87 8.94
N ILE A 119 -0.91 2.00 8.27
CA ILE A 119 -1.81 3.07 8.71
C ILE A 119 -2.61 3.65 7.54
N GLN A 120 -3.93 3.68 7.70
CA GLN A 120 -4.80 4.50 6.86
C GLN A 120 -4.93 5.87 7.50
N ILE A 121 -4.22 6.86 6.95
CA ILE A 121 -4.11 8.19 7.53
C ILE A 121 -5.39 8.98 7.31
N THR A 122 -5.89 9.61 8.37
CA THR A 122 -7.00 10.57 8.34
C THR A 122 -6.47 12.01 8.34
N SER A 123 -5.48 12.34 9.19
CA SER A 123 -4.88 13.68 9.24
C SER A 123 -3.36 13.63 9.46
N ILE A 124 -2.68 14.66 8.94
CA ILE A 124 -1.25 14.91 9.15
C ILE A 124 -1.11 16.37 9.52
N GLU A 125 -0.51 16.62 10.67
CA GLU A 125 -0.21 17.98 11.15
C GLU A 125 1.30 18.09 11.37
N ARG A 126 1.91 19.16 10.85
CA ARG A 126 3.30 19.47 11.19
C ARG A 126 3.35 19.80 12.67
N LYS A 127 4.30 19.19 13.38
CA LYS A 127 4.59 19.60 14.76
C LYS A 127 5.38 20.91 14.72
N SER A 128 4.80 21.97 15.30
CA SER A 128 5.44 23.27 15.54
C SER A 128 6.62 23.16 16.48
#